data_AF-A0A2G2QY94-F1
#
_entry.id   AF-A0A2G2QY94-F1
#
_cell.length_a   1.000
_cell.length_b   1.000
_cell.length_c   1.000
_cell.angle_alpha   90.00
_cell.angle_beta   90.00
_cell.angle_gamma   90.00
#
_symmetry.space_group_name_H-M   'P 1'
#
loop_
_entity.id
_entity.type
_entity.pdbx_description
1 polymer ?
#
loop_
_entity_poly.entity_id
_entity_poly.type
_entity_poly.pdbx_seq_one_letter_code
_entity_poly.pdbx_strand_id
1 'polypeptide(L)'
;MIHEALKRNLQGHGIGRHEKDEIYTLAISDIQTLGVVLGDKPFVMGNEPTLVDATVYAFLANALVTGVDSPLKAEIEKNPVFQAYVDRMTARFLLNKWFIKFFTAHFLMNISSICVIYSDCLQGYDS
;
A
#
# COMPACT_ATOMS: atom_id res chain seq x y z
N MET A 1 21.87 1.39 -17.10
CA MET A 1 22.31 2.66 -17.72
C MET A 1 21.23 3.36 -18.56
N ILE A 2 20.08 2.73 -18.88
CA ILE A 2 18.99 3.37 -19.65
C ILE A 2 18.06 4.22 -18.75
N HIS A 3 17.76 3.76 -17.52
CA HIS A 3 16.89 4.49 -16.59
C HIS A 3 17.43 5.86 -16.16
N GLU A 4 18.73 5.98 -15.91
CA GLU A 4 19.36 7.22 -15.45
C GLU A 4 19.51 8.28 -16.56
N ALA A 5 19.52 7.83 -17.83
CA ALA A 5 19.52 8.72 -18.98
C ALA A 5 18.09 9.22 -19.28
N LEU A 6 17.08 8.36 -19.14
CA LEU A 6 15.67 8.74 -19.26
C LEU A 6 15.26 9.74 -18.17
N LYS A 7 15.61 9.46 -16.90
CA LYS A 7 15.34 10.35 -15.76
C LYS A 7 15.95 11.75 -15.92
N ARG A 8 17.18 11.85 -16.43
CA ARG A 8 17.84 13.15 -16.64
C ARG A 8 17.21 13.95 -17.78
N ASN A 9 16.75 13.30 -18.85
CA ASN A 9 16.04 13.98 -19.92
C ASN A 9 14.61 14.42 -19.52
N LEU A 10 13.95 13.68 -18.64
CA LEU A 10 12.62 14.01 -18.09
C LEU A 10 12.63 15.15 -17.07
N GLN A 11 13.78 15.46 -16.45
CA GLN A 11 13.91 16.54 -15.47
C GLN A 11 14.15 17.91 -16.10
N GLY A 12 14.65 17.98 -17.34
CA GLY A 12 14.96 19.24 -18.04
C GLY A 12 13.77 19.92 -18.71
N HIS A 13 12.69 19.18 -18.96
CA HIS A 13 11.42 19.68 -19.51
C HIS A 13 10.34 19.23 -18.53
N GLY A 14 9.43 20.10 -18.08
CA GLY A 14 8.42 19.81 -17.03
C GLY A 14 7.47 18.61 -17.25
N ILE A 15 7.70 17.81 -18.29
CA ILE A 15 7.06 16.54 -18.66
C ILE A 15 7.03 15.56 -17.48
N GLY A 16 8.10 15.44 -16.70
CA GLY A 16 8.12 14.52 -15.55
C GLY A 16 7.20 14.94 -14.38
N ARG A 17 6.70 16.18 -14.35
CA ARG A 17 5.66 16.62 -13.41
C ARG A 17 4.27 16.34 -13.95
N HIS A 18 4.02 16.65 -15.22
CA HIS A 18 2.75 16.36 -15.88
C HIS A 18 2.42 14.86 -15.90
N GLU A 19 3.40 13.99 -16.15
CA GLU A 19 3.21 12.53 -16.09
C GLU A 19 2.84 12.06 -14.68
N LYS A 20 3.46 12.63 -13.63
CA LYS A 20 3.11 12.31 -12.25
C LYS A 20 1.70 12.76 -11.89
N ASP A 21 1.31 13.96 -12.31
CA ASP A 21 -0.02 14.50 -12.05
C ASP A 21 -1.10 13.66 -12.78
N GLU A 22 -0.80 13.18 -13.98
CA GLU A 22 -1.66 12.24 -14.72
C GLU A 22 -1.78 10.88 -14.01
N ILE A 23 -0.66 10.32 -13.55
CA ILE A 23 -0.65 9.07 -12.74
C ILE A 23 -1.49 9.24 -11.47
N TYR A 24 -1.35 10.38 -10.76
CA TYR A 24 -2.18 10.65 -9.59
C TYR A 24 -3.64 10.82 -9.94
N THR A 25 -3.96 11.46 -11.06
CA THR A 25 -5.34 11.61 -11.53
C THR A 25 -5.98 10.25 -11.78
N LEU A 26 -5.26 9.34 -12.45
CA LEU A 26 -5.73 7.97 -12.69
C LEU A 26 -5.89 7.21 -11.37
N ALA A 27 -4.88 7.24 -10.50
CA ALA A 27 -4.94 6.55 -9.21
C ALA A 27 -6.07 7.07 -8.31
N ILE A 28 -6.32 8.39 -8.30
CA ILE A 28 -7.44 9.00 -7.58
C ILE A 28 -8.77 8.51 -8.15
N SER A 29 -8.92 8.48 -9.48
CA SER A 29 -10.11 7.94 -10.14
C SER A 29 -10.35 6.46 -9.77
N ASP A 30 -9.29 5.66 -9.70
CA ASP A 30 -9.37 4.26 -9.29
C ASP A 30 -9.81 4.12 -7.83
N ILE A 31 -9.27 4.95 -6.92
CA ILE A 31 -9.69 4.97 -5.52
C ILE A 31 -11.15 5.38 -5.37
N GLN A 32 -11.60 6.41 -6.10
CA GLN A 32 -13.00 6.83 -6.07
C GLN A 32 -13.92 5.71 -6.56
N THR A 33 -13.55 5.05 -7.67
CA THR A 33 -14.28 3.91 -8.21
C THR A 33 -14.30 2.75 -7.22
N LEU A 34 -13.15 2.45 -6.59
CA LEU A 34 -13.06 1.43 -5.56
C LEU A 34 -13.98 1.73 -4.38
N GLY A 35 -14.09 2.98 -3.96
CA GLY A 35 -15.02 3.41 -2.92
C GLY A 35 -16.49 3.10 -3.29
N VAL A 36 -16.88 3.36 -4.54
CA VAL A 36 -18.22 3.02 -5.05
C VAL A 36 -18.41 1.50 -5.13
N VAL A 37 -17.40 0.77 -5.63
CA VAL A 37 -17.46 -0.69 -5.75
C VAL A 37 -17.55 -1.35 -4.39
N LEU A 38 -16.82 -0.86 -3.39
CA LEU A 38 -16.86 -1.39 -2.04
C LEU A 38 -18.19 -1.06 -1.38
N GLY A 39 -18.64 0.20 -1.46
CA GLY A 39 -19.89 0.66 -0.85
C GLY A 39 -19.98 0.22 0.62
N ASP A 40 -21.10 -0.42 0.97
CA ASP A 40 -21.33 -0.97 2.31
C ASP A 40 -20.85 -2.42 2.49
N LYS A 41 -20.22 -3.02 1.46
CA LYS A 41 -19.76 -4.40 1.54
C LYS A 41 -18.52 -4.50 2.44
N PRO A 42 -18.38 -5.59 3.20
CA PRO A 42 -17.18 -5.79 4.02
C PRO A 42 -15.93 -6.02 3.15
N PHE A 43 -16.09 -6.64 1.97
CA PHE A 43 -15.04 -6.92 0.99
C PHE A 43 -15.51 -6.61 -0.45
N VAL A 44 -14.57 -6.43 -1.38
CA VAL A 44 -14.84 -6.06 -2.78
C VAL A 44 -15.79 -7.06 -3.45
N MET A 45 -15.59 -8.36 -3.20
CA MET A 45 -16.39 -9.44 -3.80
C MET A 45 -17.59 -9.89 -2.95
N GLY A 46 -17.85 -9.25 -1.80
CA GLY A 46 -19.00 -9.58 -0.94
C GLY A 46 -18.58 -9.82 0.51
N ASN A 47 -18.99 -10.96 1.08
CA ASN A 47 -18.87 -11.24 2.52
C ASN A 47 -17.56 -11.92 2.94
N GLU A 48 -16.84 -12.56 2.01
CA GLU A 48 -15.56 -13.21 2.27
C GLU A 48 -14.46 -12.54 1.44
N PRO A 49 -13.24 -12.37 1.99
CA PRO A 49 -12.12 -11.81 1.27
C PRO A 49 -11.62 -12.76 0.19
N THR A 50 -11.28 -12.19 -0.96
CA THR A 50 -10.72 -12.89 -2.11
C THR A 50 -9.29 -12.43 -2.41
N LEU A 51 -8.65 -13.03 -3.42
CA LEU A 51 -7.36 -12.55 -3.92
C LEU A 51 -7.41 -11.08 -4.37
N VAL A 52 -8.55 -10.64 -4.91
CA VAL A 52 -8.75 -9.22 -5.26
C VAL A 52 -8.63 -8.34 -4.02
N ASP A 53 -9.21 -8.78 -2.91
CA ASP A 53 -9.15 -8.05 -1.65
C ASP A 53 -7.74 -7.95 -1.09
N ALA A 54 -6.93 -9.00 -1.26
CA ALA A 54 -5.52 -9.00 -0.87
C ALA A 54 -4.69 -7.97 -1.67
N THR A 55 -4.92 -7.88 -2.98
CA THR A 55 -4.27 -6.89 -3.84
C THR A 55 -4.69 -5.47 -3.45
N VAL A 56 -6.00 -5.22 -3.31
CA VAL A 56 -6.54 -3.91 -2.90
C VAL A 56 -5.98 -3.50 -1.54
N TYR A 57 -5.97 -4.44 -0.59
CA TYR A 57 -5.39 -4.22 0.73
C TYR A 57 -3.91 -3.82 0.66
N ALA A 58 -3.10 -4.50 -0.14
CA ALA A 58 -1.68 -4.19 -0.26
C ALA A 58 -1.45 -2.75 -0.76
N PHE A 59 -2.23 -2.29 -1.74
CA PHE A 59 -2.13 -0.91 -2.24
C PHE A 59 -2.58 0.12 -1.21
N LEU A 60 -3.74 -0.09 -0.58
CA LEU A 60 -4.26 0.84 0.43
C LEU A 60 -3.38 0.92 1.67
N ALA A 61 -2.93 -0.23 2.18
CA ALA A 61 -2.03 -0.30 3.32
C ALA A 61 -0.72 0.43 3.02
N ASN A 62 -0.10 0.21 1.85
CA ASN A 62 1.11 0.91 1.47
C ASN A 62 0.89 2.43 1.34
N ALA A 63 -0.21 2.86 0.74
CA ALA A 63 -0.52 4.29 0.60
C ALA A 63 -0.68 4.99 1.96
N LEU A 64 -1.28 4.31 2.95
CA LEU A 64 -1.46 4.84 4.30
C LEU A 64 -0.19 4.77 5.16
N VAL A 65 0.61 3.71 5.01
CA VAL A 65 1.79 3.44 5.85
C VAL A 65 3.01 4.26 5.46
N THR A 66 3.21 4.55 4.18
CA THR A 66 4.48 5.07 3.65
C THR A 66 4.90 6.44 4.22
N GLY A 67 4.02 7.14 4.97
CA GLY A 67 4.33 8.41 5.63
C GLY A 67 4.61 9.57 4.67
N VAL A 68 4.53 9.32 3.36
CA VAL A 68 4.70 10.32 2.31
C VAL A 68 3.35 10.99 2.08
N ASP A 69 3.30 12.30 2.25
CA ASP A 69 2.14 13.08 1.87
C ASP A 69 2.04 13.12 0.35
N SER A 70 0.94 12.58 -0.17
CA SER A 70 0.65 12.50 -1.60
C SER A 70 -0.82 12.81 -1.87
N PRO A 71 -1.16 13.31 -3.08
CA PRO A 71 -2.55 13.54 -3.46
C PRO A 71 -3.43 12.28 -3.31
N LEU A 72 -2.84 11.11 -3.58
CA LEU A 72 -3.51 9.82 -3.43
C LEU A 72 -3.85 9.51 -1.97
N LYS A 73 -2.90 9.70 -1.05
CA LYS A 73 -3.12 9.49 0.39
C LYS A 73 -4.23 10.41 0.91
N ALA A 74 -4.18 11.69 0.53
CA ALA A 74 -5.21 12.65 0.90
C ALA A 74 -6.60 12.25 0.38
N GLU A 75 -6.70 11.64 -0.81
CA GLU A 75 -7.98 11.13 -1.32
C GLU A 75 -8.48 9.92 -0.53
N ILE A 76 -7.59 8.96 -0.22
CA ILE A 76 -7.93 7.77 0.57
C ILE A 76 -8.44 8.19 1.96
N GLU A 77 -7.78 9.16 2.60
CA GLU A 77 -8.13 9.63 3.95
C GLU A 77 -9.49 10.35 4.02
N LYS A 78 -10.03 10.85 2.90
CA LYS A 78 -11.37 11.47 2.88
C LYS A 78 -12.48 10.47 3.17
N ASN A 79 -12.25 9.18 2.89
CA ASN A 79 -13.26 8.15 3.06
C ASN A 79 -12.85 7.13 4.14
N PRO A 80 -13.51 7.14 5.31
CA PRO A 80 -13.17 6.23 6.41
C PRO A 80 -13.43 4.75 6.06
N VAL A 81 -14.17 4.46 4.99
CA VAL A 81 -14.44 3.08 4.54
C VAL A 81 -13.14 2.33 4.20
N PHE A 82 -12.13 3.04 3.67
CA PHE A 82 -10.85 2.42 3.31
C PHE A 82 -10.02 2.07 4.54
N GLN A 83 -9.98 2.95 5.55
CA GLN A 83 -9.33 2.63 6.82
C GLN A 83 -10.00 1.43 7.48
N ALA A 84 -11.34 1.41 7.54
CA ALA A 84 -12.08 0.29 8.10
C ALA A 84 -11.85 -1.01 7.32
N TYR A 85 -11.74 -0.94 5.99
CA TYR A 85 -11.41 -2.08 5.14
C TYR A 85 -10.00 -2.63 5.41
N VAL A 86 -8.99 -1.75 5.49
CA VAL A 86 -7.61 -2.11 5.81
C VAL A 86 -7.53 -2.75 7.20
N ASP A 87 -8.26 -2.20 8.18
CA ASP A 87 -8.33 -2.74 9.54
C ASP A 87 -8.95 -4.15 9.58
N ARG A 88 -10.03 -4.39 8.81
CA ARG A 88 -10.66 -5.72 8.69
C ARG A 88 -9.71 -6.74 8.07
N MET A 89 -9.06 -6.38 6.96
CA MET A 89 -8.08 -7.26 6.29
C MET A 89 -6.88 -7.55 7.19
N THR A 90 -6.38 -6.54 7.91
CA THR A 90 -5.29 -6.68 8.88
C THR A 90 -5.68 -7.63 10.01
N ALA A 91 -6.84 -7.44 10.63
CA ALA A 91 -7.30 -8.28 11.74
C ALA A 91 -7.51 -9.74 11.33
N ARG A 92 -7.93 -9.98 10.08
CA ARG A 92 -8.21 -11.33 9.57
C ARG A 92 -6.94 -12.11 9.19
N PHE A 93 -5.97 -11.46 8.54
CA PHE A 93 -4.81 -12.14 7.96
C PHE A 93 -3.50 -11.91 8.72
N LEU A 94 -3.42 -10.87 9.54
CA LEU A 94 -2.22 -10.48 10.28
C LEU A 94 -2.58 -10.38 11.77
N LEU A 95 -2.71 -11.56 12.40
CA LEU A 95 -3.05 -11.73 13.82
C LEU A 95 -2.07 -11.00 14.77
N ASN A 96 -0.91 -10.59 14.27
CA ASN A 96 0.12 -9.83 14.97
C ASN A 96 0.29 -8.42 14.36
N LYS A 97 -0.41 -7.43 14.94
CA LYS A 97 -0.28 -5.99 14.62
C LYS A 97 1.18 -5.47 14.62
N TRP A 98 2.09 -6.18 15.28
CA TRP A 98 3.52 -5.92 15.29
C TRP A 98 4.17 -6.06 13.91
N PHE A 99 3.71 -6.96 13.04
CA PHE A 99 4.37 -7.22 11.76
C PHE A 99 4.25 -6.01 10.81
N ILE A 100 3.08 -5.38 10.73
CA ILE A 100 2.89 -4.15 9.96
C ILE A 100 3.62 -2.99 10.65
N LYS A 101 3.51 -2.82 11.97
CA LYS A 101 4.24 -1.75 12.68
C LYS A 101 5.78 -1.88 12.54
N PHE A 102 6.28 -3.11 12.52
CA PHE A 102 7.70 -3.40 12.32
C PHE A 102 8.12 -3.12 10.88
N PHE A 103 7.27 -3.48 9.90
CA PHE A 103 7.47 -3.09 8.50
C PHE A 103 7.36 -1.56 8.30
N THR A 104 6.49 -0.86 9.06
CA THR A 104 6.33 0.60 9.04
C THR A 104 7.52 1.36 9.63
N ALA A 105 8.31 0.75 10.53
CA ALA A 105 9.40 1.44 11.24
C ALA A 105 10.80 1.16 10.64
N HIS A 106 10.97 0.08 9.88
CA HIS A 106 12.30 -0.46 9.57
C HIS A 106 12.64 -0.55 8.07
N PHE A 107 11.89 0.11 7.18
CA PHE A 107 12.18 0.14 5.74
C PHE A 107 13.45 0.95 5.36
N LEU A 108 14.21 1.47 6.35
CA LEU A 108 15.49 2.17 6.16
C LEU A 108 16.71 1.40 6.68
N MET A 109 16.62 0.09 7.00
CA MET A 109 17.81 -0.68 7.43
C MET A 109 18.02 -1.95 6.61
N ASN A 110 19.08 -1.88 5.80
CA ASN A 110 19.92 -2.92 5.19
C ASN A 110 19.39 -4.37 5.10
N ILE A 111 19.45 -4.93 3.88
CA ILE A 111 19.10 -6.30 3.48
C ILE A 111 19.75 -7.38 4.35
N SER A 112 20.91 -7.12 4.96
CA SER A 112 21.60 -8.08 5.83
C SER A 112 20.88 -8.39 7.15
N SER A 113 20.05 -7.47 7.68
CA SER A 113 19.30 -7.71 8.93
C SER A 113 17.98 -8.48 8.71
N ILE A 114 17.47 -8.51 7.48
CA ILE A 114 16.26 -9.27 7.12
C ILE A 114 16.48 -10.78 7.26
N CYS A 115 17.70 -11.28 6.98
CA CYS A 115 18.01 -12.71 7.05
C CYS A 115 17.96 -13.27 8.48
N VAL A 116 18.37 -12.50 9.49
CA VAL A 116 18.38 -12.97 10.90
C VAL A 116 16.95 -13.05 11.43
N ILE A 117 16.12 -12.06 11.12
CA ILE A 117 14.73 -11.98 11.60
C ILE A 117 13.85 -13.07 10.96
N TYR A 118 14.10 -13.42 9.69
CA TYR A 118 13.40 -14.52 9.02
C TYR A 118 13.74 -15.89 9.64
N SER A 119 14.98 -16.09 10.10
CA SER A 119 15.43 -17.32 10.76
C SER A 119 14.79 -17.49 12.14
N ASP A 120 14.68 -16.41 12.91
CA ASP A 120 14.07 -16.45 14.25
C ASP A 120 12.54 -16.56 14.20
N CYS A 121 11.88 -16.00 13.17
CA CYS A 121 10.44 -16.15 12.96
C CYS A 121 10.02 -17.59 12.58
N LEU A 122 10.87 -18.33 11.86
CA LEU A 122 10.55 -19.72 11.49
C LEU A 122 10.68 -20.69 12.66
N GLN A 123 11.48 -20.37 13.69
CA GLN A 123 11.61 -21.19 14.88
C GLN A 123 10.41 -21.08 15.84
N GLY A 124 9.63 -19.99 15.77
CA GLY A 124 8.46 -19.78 16.62
C GLY A 124 7.12 -20.31 16.09
N TYR A 125 7.10 -20.92 14.90
CA TYR A 125 5.88 -21.47 14.28
C TYR A 125 5.64 -22.96 14.59
N ASP A 126 6.63 -23.66 15.15
CA ASP A 126 6.56 -25.10 15.45
C ASP A 126 6.40 -25.37 16.96
N SER A 127 5.45 -24.68 17.60
CA SER A 127 5.04 -24.92 19.00
C SER A 127 3.56 -24.64 19.22
#